data_AF-A0AAW5X063-F1
#
_entry.id   AF-A0AAW5X063-F1
#
_cell.length_a   1.000
_cell.length_b   1.000
_cell.length_c   1.000
_cell.angle_alpha   90.00
_cell.angle_beta   90.00
_cell.angle_gamma   90.00
#
_symmetry.space_group_name_H-M   'P 1'
#
loop_
_entity.id
_entity.type
_entity.pdbx_description
1 polymer ?
#
loop_
_entity_poly.entity_id
_entity_poly.type
_entity_poly.pdbx_seq_one_letter_code
_entity_poly.pdbx_strand_id
1 'polypeptide(L)' 'MLRLNKKQLALEMGISEATLWRTITKCKKIAKLKKLSKCPEHYLYAGSRKYYYAEEIEKWIQEVTEFDA' A
#
# COMPACT_ATOMS: atom_id res chain seq x y z
N MET A 1 12.84 -10.12 -1.15
CA MET A 1 11.56 -9.39 -1.32
C MET A 1 11.13 -9.45 -2.78
N LEU A 2 9.93 -9.96 -3.05
CA LEU A 2 9.39 -10.08 -4.42
C LEU A 2 8.74 -8.74 -4.82
N ARG A 3 9.08 -8.22 -6.00
CA ARG A 3 8.49 -6.99 -6.54
C ARG A 3 7.14 -7.32 -7.17
N LEU A 4 6.07 -6.76 -6.61
CA LEU A 4 4.70 -7.07 -7.02
C LEU A 4 4.09 -5.90 -7.79
N ASN A 5 3.36 -6.20 -8.86
CA ASN A 5 2.42 -5.26 -9.44
C ASN A 5 1.10 -5.22 -8.62
N LYS A 6 0.18 -4.34 -8.99
CA LYS A 6 -1.09 -4.16 -8.28
C LYS A 6 -1.92 -5.45 -8.13
N LYS A 7 -1.98 -6.26 -9.18
CA LYS A 7 -2.74 -7.52 -9.21
C LYS A 7 -2.07 -8.58 -8.34
N GLN A 8 -0.75 -8.69 -8.46
CA GLN A 8 0.05 -9.64 -7.68
C GLN A 8 0.01 -9.30 -6.19
N LEU A 9 0.06 -8.01 -5.84
CA LEU A 9 -0.07 -7.57 -4.44
C LEU A 9 -1.44 -7.94 -3.85
N ALA A 10 -2.52 -7.72 -4.61
CA ALA A 10 -3.85 -8.11 -4.17
C ALA A 10 -3.98 -9.62 -3.94
N LEU A 11 -3.42 -10.41 -4.87
CA LEU A 11 -3.39 -11.87 -4.76
C LEU A 11 -2.57 -12.35 -3.56
N GLU A 12 -1.40 -11.76 -3.33
CA GLU A 12 -0.54 -12.05 -2.18
C GLU A 12 -1.25 -11.77 -0.85
N MET A 13 -2.01 -10.67 -0.79
CA MET A 13 -2.79 -10.29 0.39
C MET A 13 -4.13 -11.05 0.51
N GLY A 14 -4.44 -11.96 -0.40
CA GLY A 14 -5.67 -12.76 -0.36
C GLY A 14 -6.96 -11.96 -0.54
N ILE A 15 -6.91 -10.75 -1.14
CA ILE A 15 -8.07 -9.87 -1.32
C ILE A 15 -8.22 -9.39 -2.77
N SER A 16 -9.41 -8.92 -3.12
CA SER A 16 -9.64 -8.37 -4.46
C SER A 16 -8.82 -7.09 -4.70
N GLU A 17 -8.35 -6.89 -5.93
CA GLU A 17 -7.62 -5.68 -6.32
C GLU A 17 -8.42 -4.41 -5.99
N ALA A 18 -9.74 -4.43 -6.22
CA ALA A 18 -10.62 -3.32 -5.90
C ALA A 18 -10.66 -3.02 -4.40
N THR A 19 -10.78 -4.06 -3.56
CA THR A 19 -10.79 -3.92 -2.09
C THR A 19 -9.46 -3.35 -1.62
N LEU A 20 -8.34 -3.91 -2.07
CA LEU A 20 -7.00 -3.45 -1.70
C LEU A 20 -6.81 -1.96 -2.01
N TRP A 21 -7.15 -1.51 -3.22
CA TRP A 21 -6.97 -0.11 -3.58
C TRP A 21 -7.93 0.84 -2.87
N ARG A 22 -9.14 0.40 -2.52
CA ARG A 22 -10.04 1.18 -1.65
C ARG A 22 -9.43 1.36 -0.26
N THR A 23 -8.91 0.29 0.33
CA THR A 23 -8.23 0.32 1.63
C THR A 23 -7.00 1.22 1.60
N ILE A 24 -6.11 1.05 0.63
CA ILE A 24 -4.92 1.90 0.47
C ILE A 24 -5.32 3.38 0.29
N THR A 25 -6.37 3.66 -0.48
CA THR A 25 -6.84 5.04 -0.68
C THR A 25 -7.38 5.65 0.62
N LYS A 26 -8.12 4.87 1.43
CA LYS A 26 -8.56 5.30 2.77
C LYS A 26 -7.34 5.57 3.67
N CYS A 27 -6.41 4.62 3.74
CA CYS A 27 -5.19 4.73 4.55
C CYS A 27 -4.34 5.95 4.14
N LYS A 28 -4.21 6.23 2.84
CA LYS A 28 -3.49 7.44 2.36
C LYS A 28 -4.10 8.73 2.88
N LYS A 29 -5.44 8.82 2.97
CA LYS A 29 -6.12 9.99 3.54
C LYS A 29 -5.83 10.11 5.03
N ILE A 30 -5.92 9.01 5.78
CA ILE A 30 -5.62 8.97 7.21
C ILE A 30 -4.15 9.36 7.46
N ALA A 31 -3.21 8.74 6.74
CA ALA A 31 -1.79 9.04 6.84
C ALA A 31 -1.49 10.52 6.58
N LYS A 32 -2.16 11.13 5.58
CA LYS A 32 -2.04 12.58 5.32
C LYS A 32 -2.57 13.42 6.48
N LEU A 33 -3.72 13.08 7.04
CA LEU A 33 -4.35 13.81 8.16
C LEU A 33 -3.52 13.69 9.45
N LYS A 34 -2.99 12.50 9.72
CA LYS A 34 -2.20 12.16 10.91
C LYS A 34 -0.70 12.42 10.75
N LYS A 35 -0.26 12.94 9.60
CA LYS A 35 1.15 13.20 9.26
C LYS A 35 2.06 11.96 9.37
N LEU A 36 1.52 10.79 9.02
CA LEU A 36 2.26 9.52 8.99
C LEU A 36 3.09 9.36 7.70
N SER A 37 3.88 8.29 7.66
CA SER A 37 4.64 7.86 6.48
C SER A 37 3.73 7.68 5.26
N LYS A 38 4.26 8.04 4.08
CA LYS A 38 3.54 7.85 2.81
C LYS A 38 3.47 6.35 2.48
N CYS A 39 2.45 5.97 1.72
CA CYS A 39 2.33 4.62 1.16
C CYS A 39 3.65 4.21 0.46
N PRO A 40 4.20 3.02 0.74
CA PRO A 40 5.43 2.55 0.14
C PRO A 40 5.20 2.16 -1.32
N GLU A 41 5.32 3.14 -2.22
CA GLU A 41 5.24 2.94 -3.67
C GLU A 41 6.63 3.11 -4.27
N HIS A 42 7.08 2.10 -5.02
CA HIS A 42 8.41 2.11 -5.62
C HIS A 42 8.37 2.21 -7.13
N TYR A 43 9.44 2.74 -7.71
CA TYR A 43 9.66 2.84 -9.15
C TYR A 43 11.15 2.60 -9.45
N LEU A 44 11.47 2.01 -10.61
CA LEU A 44 12.86 1.73 -11.00
C LEU A 44 13.57 3.02 -11.45
N TYR A 45 12.83 3.88 -12.13
CA TYR A 45 13.24 5.21 -12.58
C TYR A 45 12.00 6.11 -12.66
N ALA A 46 12.20 7.43 -12.71
CA ALA A 46 11.10 8.39 -12.79
C ALA A 46 10.24 8.10 -14.04
N GLY A 47 8.92 7.97 -13.85
CA GLY A 47 7.98 7.64 -14.92
C GLY A 47 7.80 6.14 -15.22
N SER A 48 8.56 5.25 -14.56
CA SER A 48 8.37 3.80 -14.70
C SER A 48 7.11 3.28 -13.99
N ARG A 49 6.75 2.03 -14.29
CA ARG A 49 5.62 1.36 -13.63
C ARG A 49 5.90 1.19 -12.14
N LYS A 50 4.88 1.43 -11.32
CA LYS A 50 4.95 1.24 -9.88
C LYS A 50 5.02 -0.24 -9.53
N TYR A 51 5.84 -0.56 -8.54
CA TYR A 51 5.87 -1.87 -7.89
C TYR A 51 5.81 -1.71 -6.38
N TYR A 52 5.47 -2.81 -5.70
CA TYR A 52 5.17 -2.86 -4.29
C TYR A 52 5.83 -4.08 -3.64
N TYR A 53 6.10 -3.99 -2.35
CA TYR A 53 6.47 -5.13 -1.51
C TYR A 53 5.33 -5.42 -0.55
N ALA A 54 4.90 -6.69 -0.47
CA ALA A 54 3.74 -7.08 0.33
C ALA A 54 3.93 -6.72 1.82
N GLU A 55 5.07 -7.12 2.39
CA GLU A 55 5.41 -6.87 3.80
C GLU A 55 5.42 -5.37 4.15
N GLU A 56 5.94 -4.50 3.28
CA GLU A 56 5.93 -3.05 3.52
C GLU A 56 4.52 -2.48 3.48
N ILE A 57 3.69 -2.93 2.53
CA ILE A 57 2.30 -2.46 2.40
C ILE A 57 1.48 -2.96 3.58
N GLU A 58 1.65 -4.21 4.00
CA GLU A 58 0.95 -4.79 5.14
C GLU A 58 1.29 -4.05 6.43
N LYS A 59 2.59 -3.87 6.72
CA LYS A 59 3.05 -3.12 7.89
C LYS A 59 2.55 -1.69 7.88
N TRP A 60 2.61 -1.01 6.73
CA TRP A 60 2.10 0.35 6.61
C TRP A 60 0.59 0.44 6.81
N ILE A 61 -0.19 -0.49 6.25
CA ILE A 61 -1.64 -0.52 6.48
C ILE A 61 -1.92 -0.72 7.96
N GLN A 62 -1.25 -1.67 8.61
CA GLN A 62 -1.39 -1.94 10.03
C GLN A 62 -1.11 -0.68 10.87
N GLU A 63 0.05 -0.05 10.68
CA GLU A 63 0.43 1.20 11.36
C GLU A 63 -0.66 2.26 11.18
N VAL A 64 -1.11 2.51 9.94
CA VAL A 64 -2.12 3.54 9.67
C VAL A 64 -3.47 3.21 10.32
N THR A 65 -3.87 1.95 10.34
CA THR A 65 -5.14 1.52 10.96
C THR A 65 -5.10 1.60 12.48
N GLU A 66 -3.95 1.38 13.12
CA GLU A 66 -3.78 1.55 14.57
C GLU A 66 -4.00 3.01 15.01
N PHE A 67 -3.77 3.99 14.13
CA PHE A 67 -4.04 5.41 14.40
C PHE A 67 -5.47 5.87 14.02
N ASP A 68 -6.25 5.03 13.33
CA ASP A 68 -7.67 5.25 13.01
C ASP A 68 -8.59 4.67 14.11
N ALA A 69 -8.12 3.66 14.85
CA ALA A 69 -8.80 3.04 16.00
C ALA A 69 -8.80 3.95 17.24
#